data_AF-W2T794-F1
#
_entry.id   AF-W2T794-F1
#
_cell.length_a   1.000
_cell.length_b   1.000
_cell.length_c   1.000
_cell.angle_alpha   90.00
_cell.angle_beta   90.00
_cell.angle_gamma   90.00
#
_symmetry.space_group_name_H-M   'P 1'
#
loop_
_entity.id
_entity.type
_entity.pdbx_description
1 polymer ?
#
loop_
_entity_poly.entity_id
_entity_poly.type
_entity_poly.pdbx_seq_one_letter_code
_entity_poly.pdbx_strand_id
1 'polypeptide(L)' 'MWSWTLFRASIKIPEGADKMELVVKATDRAYNTQPETPSGIWNLRGLINNAWHRVEVEIVD' A
#
# COMPACT_ATOMS: atom_id res chain seq x y z
N MET A 1 -10.53 -12.70 15.14
CA MET A 1 -11.09 -11.36 14.93
C MET A 1 -11.51 -11.30 13.47
N TRP A 2 -12.77 -10.96 13.20
CA TRP A 2 -13.37 -11.00 11.85
C TRP A 2 -13.51 -9.62 11.21
N SER A 3 -13.20 -8.57 11.96
CA SER A 3 -13.22 -7.19 11.51
C SER A 3 -11.88 -6.76 10.95
N TRP A 4 -11.90 -5.77 10.06
CA TRP A 4 -10.71 -5.04 9.63
C TRP A 4 -10.03 -4.27 10.79
N THR A 5 -8.77 -3.91 10.56
CA THR A 5 -8.04 -2.97 11.41
C THR A 5 -7.84 -1.68 10.62
N LEU A 6 -8.51 -0.60 11.03
CA LEU A 6 -8.21 0.73 10.51
C LEU A 6 -6.86 1.19 11.06
N PHE A 7 -6.04 1.83 10.23
CA PHE A 7 -4.76 2.38 10.65
C PHE A 7 -4.61 3.83 10.16
N ARG A 8 -3.76 4.58 10.85
CA ARG A 8 -3.36 5.93 10.48
C ARG A 8 -1.90 6.14 10.87
N ALA A 9 -1.17 6.85 10.03
CA ALA A 9 0.18 7.31 10.33
C ALA A 9 0.30 8.79 9.98
N SER A 10 1.15 9.50 10.72
CA SER A 10 1.58 10.86 10.38
C SER A 10 3.06 10.78 10.01
N ILE A 11 3.41 11.29 8.84
CA ILE A 11 4.78 11.32 8.33
C ILE A 11 5.18 12.78 8.06
N LYS A 12 6.47 13.07 8.15
CA LYS A 12 7.00 14.36 7.69
C LYS A 12 7.15 14.32 6.18
N ILE A 13 6.73 15.38 5.51
CA ILE A 13 6.99 15.57 4.08
C ILE A 13 8.46 15.96 3.91
N PRO A 14 9.24 15.29 3.03
CA PRO A 14 10.62 15.68 2.75
C PRO A 14 10.70 17.11 2.18
N GLU A 15 11.72 17.87 2.59
CA GLU A 15 11.92 19.23 2.06
C GLU A 15 12.20 19.19 0.55
N GLY A 16 11.57 20.11 -0.20
CA GLY A 16 11.74 20.22 -1.65
C GLY A 16 11.14 19.06 -2.47
N ALA A 17 10.29 18.23 -1.88
CA ALA A 17 9.56 17.22 -2.62
C ALA A 17 8.31 17.84 -3.28
N ASP A 18 8.22 17.73 -4.61
CA ASP A 18 7.02 18.13 -5.36
C ASP A 18 5.99 16.98 -5.45
N LYS A 19 6.48 15.74 -5.32
CA LYS A 19 5.69 14.51 -5.42
C LYS A 19 6.16 13.45 -4.42
N MET A 20 5.24 12.58 -4.02
CA MET A 20 5.52 11.44 -3.16
C MET A 20 4.64 10.25 -3.52
N GLU A 21 5.19 9.03 -3.42
CA GLU A 21 4.40 7.80 -3.49
C GLU A 21 4.14 7.27 -2.08
N LEU A 22 2.87 7.15 -1.70
CA LEU A 22 2.44 6.51 -0.47
C LEU A 22 2.15 5.04 -0.73
N VAL A 23 2.81 4.15 0.03
CA VAL A 23 2.67 2.70 -0.11
C VAL A 23 2.22 2.08 1.20
N VAL A 24 1.28 1.12 1.13
CA VAL A 24 0.83 0.37 2.29
C VAL A 24 0.94 -1.14 2.07
N LYS A 25 1.34 -1.85 3.14
CA LYS A 25 1.24 -3.30 3.27
C LYS A 25 0.83 -3.70 4.69
N ALA A 26 0.24 -4.88 4.84
CA ALA A 26 -0.05 -5.50 6.12
C ALA A 26 0.66 -6.85 6.30
N THR A 27 0.73 -7.29 7.56
CA THR A 27 1.18 -8.63 7.96
C THR A 27 0.17 -9.17 8.98
N ASP A 28 -0.30 -10.40 8.78
CA ASP A 28 -1.27 -11.03 9.69
C ASP A 28 -0.60 -11.81 10.83
N ARG A 29 -1.41 -12.44 11.69
CA ARG A 29 -0.93 -13.21 12.86
C ARG A 29 -0.16 -14.49 12.47
N ALA A 30 -0.38 -15.00 11.26
CA ALA A 30 0.33 -16.15 10.72
C ALA A 30 1.55 -15.74 9.89
N TYR A 31 1.94 -14.45 9.94
CA TYR A 31 3.04 -13.86 9.18
C TYR A 31 2.84 -13.87 7.66
N ASN A 32 1.61 -14.01 7.15
CA ASN A 32 1.36 -13.78 5.73
C ASN A 32 1.56 -12.30 5.41
N THR A 33 2.18 -12.04 4.26
CA THR A 33 2.45 -10.69 3.75
C THR A 33 1.90 -10.52 2.33
N GLN A 34 1.79 -9.26 1.91
CA GLN A 34 1.35 -8.91 0.56
C GLN A 34 2.55 -8.82 -0.41
N PRO A 35 2.38 -9.21 -1.69
CA PRO A 35 3.42 -9.06 -2.71
C PRO A 35 3.65 -7.59 -3.10
N GLU A 36 4.87 -7.25 -3.53
CA GLU A 36 5.27 -5.86 -3.80
C GLU A 36 4.63 -5.27 -5.07
N THR A 37 4.38 -6.13 -6.06
CA THR A 37 3.86 -5.78 -7.39
C THR A 37 2.80 -6.78 -7.84
N PRO A 38 1.85 -6.37 -8.71
CA PRO A 38 0.85 -7.28 -9.26
C PRO A 38 1.39 -8.22 -10.34
N SER A 39 2.61 -7.98 -10.85
CA SER A 39 3.17 -8.75 -11.99
C SER A 39 3.28 -10.25 -11.70
N GLY A 40 3.61 -10.62 -10.47
CA GLY A 40 3.72 -12.03 -10.05
C GLY A 40 2.38 -12.71 -9.73
N ILE A 41 1.28 -11.95 -9.61
CA ILE A 41 -0.05 -12.46 -9.21
C ILE A 41 -1.15 -12.17 -10.24
N TRP A 42 -0.78 -11.62 -11.39
CA TRP A 42 -1.73 -11.28 -12.43
C TRP A 42 -2.48 -12.51 -12.93
N ASN A 43 -3.77 -12.35 -13.21
CA ASN A 43 -4.59 -13.38 -13.84
C ASN A 43 -5.67 -12.73 -14.71
N LEU A 44 -6.13 -13.45 -15.74
CA LEU A 44 -7.11 -12.98 -16.73
C LEU A 44 -8.41 -12.46 -16.11
N ARG A 45 -8.81 -12.99 -14.95
CA ARG A 45 -10.05 -12.62 -14.27
C ARG A 45 -9.90 -11.42 -13.34
N GLY A 46 -8.68 -10.94 -13.10
CA GLY A 46 -8.40 -9.82 -12.19
C GLY A 46 -8.71 -10.10 -10.72
N LEU A 47 -8.71 -11.37 -10.29
CA LEU A 47 -9.04 -11.75 -8.91
C LEU A 47 -7.82 -11.73 -8.00
N ILE A 48 -8.05 -11.60 -6.68
CA ILE A 48 -7.01 -11.71 -5.63
C ILE A 48 -5.83 -10.75 -5.89
N ASN A 49 -6.11 -9.53 -6.35
CA ASN A 49 -5.08 -8.51 -6.38
C ASN A 49 -4.91 -7.93 -4.97
N ASN A 50 -3.97 -8.51 -4.23
CA ASN A 50 -3.58 -8.07 -2.90
C ASN A 50 -2.16 -7.49 -2.87
N ALA A 51 -1.61 -7.05 -4.00
CA ALA A 51 -0.33 -6.36 -4.03
C ALA A 51 -0.36 -5.05 -3.20
N TRP A 52 0.80 -4.50 -2.87
CA TRP A 52 0.87 -3.23 -2.15
C TRP A 52 0.12 -2.14 -2.90
N HIS A 53 -0.78 -1.46 -2.20
CA HIS A 53 -1.50 -0.32 -2.76
C HIS A 53 -0.59 0.90 -2.74
N ARG A 54 -0.53 1.61 -3.86
CA ARG A 54 0.35 2.77 -4.11
C ARG A 54 -0.50 3.95 -4.55
N VAL A 55 -0.24 5.12 -3.95
CA VAL A 55 -0.92 6.37 -4.29
C VAL A 55 0.15 7.44 -4.52
N GLU A 56 0.25 7.94 -5.74
CA GLU A 56 1.05 9.14 -6.03
C GLU A 56 0.27 10.37 -5.58
N VAL A 57 0.94 11.25 -4.85
CA VAL A 57 0.40 12.54 -4.40
C VAL A 57 1.32 13.67 -4.82
N GLU A 58 0.70 14.79 -5.21
CA GLU A 58 1.41 16.06 -5.43
C GLU A 58 1.43 16.85 -4.11
N ILE A 59 2.57 17.44 -3.80
CA ILE A 59 2.76 18.25 -2.60
C ILE A 59 2.48 19.69 -3.00
N VAL A 60 1.54 20.32 -2.29
CA VAL A 60 1.14 21.71 -2.50
C VAL A 60 1.56 22.52 -1.27
N ASP A 61 2.00 23.76 -1.52
CA ASP A 61 2.25 24.77 -0.48
C ASP A 61 0.95 25.26 0.18
#